data_AF-A0A2M9BMM4-F1
#
_entry.id   AF-A0A2M9BMM4-F1
#
_cell.length_a   1.000
_cell.length_b   1.000
_cell.length_c   1.000
_cell.angle_alpha   90.00
_cell.angle_beta   90.00
_cell.angle_gamma   90.00
#
_symmetry.space_group_name_H-M   'P 1'
#
loop_
_entity.id
_entity.type
_entity.pdbx_description
1 polymer ?
#
loop_
_entity_poly.entity_id
_entity_poly.type
_entity_poly.pdbx_seq_one_letter_code
_entity_poly.pdbx_strand_id
1 'polypeptide(L)'
;MKYLLRVCLLGLLASSMGCRSLDQALFTMPTAPLSTRLPVLKPSVEAGPLAKKGNGATSEDLQKLFQLELEQNLMDVKDTTTYGSIKLRVTKASAKRTGQGLRIFQYVTLLTPLLLGVPLEYHQASLQAEVQVVDVHGSVLARYSGKGSAKVKVAMYHGYSRTGAPRLADVESVRQALNQIRPQVEADASSLRGQLIMTAYPNEVIIQELPGMSGNSPKAPEPADSTRTKPGN
;
A
#
# COMPACT_ATOMS: atom_id res chain seq x y z
N MET A 1 -28.36 -49.63 -19.51
CA MET A 1 -28.21 -49.03 -18.15
C MET A 1 -26.79 -48.54 -17.81
N LYS A 2 -25.70 -49.20 -18.24
CA LYS A 2 -24.32 -48.80 -17.87
C LYS A 2 -23.87 -47.42 -18.40
N TYR A 3 -24.41 -46.97 -19.53
CA TYR A 3 -24.10 -45.65 -20.12
C TYR A 3 -24.79 -44.48 -19.41
N LEU A 4 -26.01 -44.70 -18.90
CA LEU A 4 -26.76 -43.68 -18.14
C LEU A 4 -26.09 -43.35 -16.81
N LEU A 5 -25.53 -44.35 -16.14
CA LEU A 5 -24.75 -44.17 -14.91
C LEU A 5 -23.42 -43.42 -15.17
N ARG A 6 -22.76 -43.66 -16.32
CA ARG A 6 -21.51 -42.99 -16.69
C ARG A 6 -21.70 -41.52 -17.10
N VAL A 7 -22.82 -41.17 -17.73
CA VAL A 7 -23.16 -39.78 -18.08
C VAL A 7 -23.48 -38.98 -16.81
N CYS A 8 -24.19 -39.57 -15.84
CA CYS A 8 -24.47 -38.93 -14.55
C CYS A 8 -23.18 -38.71 -13.72
N LEU A 9 -22.24 -39.65 -13.75
CA LEU A 9 -20.97 -39.54 -13.01
C LEU A 9 -20.05 -38.46 -13.59
N LEU A 10 -20.06 -38.24 -14.92
CA LEU A 10 -19.30 -37.15 -15.56
C LEU A 10 -19.88 -35.76 -15.27
N GLY A 11 -21.22 -35.65 -15.15
CA GLY A 11 -21.87 -34.38 -14.79
C GLY A 11 -21.57 -33.91 -13.36
N LEU A 12 -21.45 -34.85 -12.42
CA LEU A 12 -21.13 -34.54 -11.02
C LEU A 12 -19.68 -34.07 -10.81
N LEU A 13 -18.72 -34.54 -11.63
CA LEU A 13 -17.32 -34.09 -11.57
C LEU A 13 -17.09 -32.68 -12.15
N ALA A 14 -17.96 -32.20 -13.05
CA ALA A 14 -17.86 -30.84 -13.59
C ALA A 14 -18.44 -29.76 -12.65
N SER A 15 -19.10 -30.15 -11.56
CA SER A 15 -19.80 -29.24 -10.65
C SER A 15 -18.95 -28.70 -9.49
N SER A 16 -17.71 -29.20 -9.32
CA SER A 16 -16.81 -28.79 -8.23
C SER A 16 -15.94 -27.57 -8.55
N MET A 17 -15.98 -27.07 -9.78
CA MET A 17 -15.26 -25.84 -10.19
C MET A 17 -16.17 -24.61 -10.03
N GLY A 18 -16.40 -24.11 -8.81
CA GLY A 18 -17.33 -22.98 -8.68
C GLY A 18 -17.20 -22.05 -7.48
N CYS A 19 -16.74 -22.51 -6.33
CA CYS A 19 -16.59 -21.62 -5.17
C CYS A 19 -15.28 -20.82 -5.28
N ARG A 20 -15.32 -19.68 -5.98
CA ARG A 20 -14.24 -18.69 -5.85
C ARG A 20 -14.27 -18.12 -4.44
N SER A 21 -13.22 -18.38 -3.67
CA SER A 21 -13.07 -17.82 -2.33
C SER A 21 -13.04 -16.30 -2.41
N LEU A 22 -13.98 -15.66 -1.72
CA LEU A 22 -14.09 -14.21 -1.69
C LEU A 22 -12.86 -13.58 -1.04
N ASP A 23 -12.32 -14.20 0.01
CA ASP A 23 -11.14 -13.71 0.71
C ASP A 23 -9.90 -13.74 -0.19
N GLN A 24 -9.76 -14.78 -1.03
CA GLN A 24 -8.66 -14.82 -2.00
C GLN A 24 -8.77 -13.69 -3.03
N ALA A 25 -9.98 -13.36 -3.49
CA ALA A 25 -10.17 -12.25 -4.44
C ALA A 25 -9.95 -10.86 -3.81
N LEU A 26 -10.20 -10.71 -2.51
CA LEU A 26 -9.99 -9.45 -1.80
C LEU A 26 -8.50 -9.12 -1.64
N PHE A 27 -7.65 -10.11 -1.37
CA PHE A 27 -6.25 -9.87 -0.97
C PHE A 27 -5.19 -10.28 -1.99
N THR A 28 -5.57 -10.56 -3.25
CA THR A 28 -4.59 -10.72 -4.35
C THR A 28 -4.03 -9.37 -4.79
N MET A 29 -2.70 -9.19 -4.73
CA MET A 29 -2.03 -7.98 -5.18
C MET A 29 -1.30 -8.19 -6.51
N PRO A 30 -1.23 -7.16 -7.38
CA PRO A 30 -0.40 -7.21 -8.57
C PRO A 30 1.07 -7.19 -8.18
N THR A 31 1.80 -8.25 -8.53
CA THR A 31 3.25 -8.39 -8.32
C THR A 31 4.00 -7.47 -9.29
N ALA A 32 4.25 -6.24 -8.90
CA ALA A 32 5.18 -5.35 -9.59
C ALA A 32 5.89 -4.52 -8.51
N PRO A 33 6.94 -5.09 -7.90
CA PRO A 33 7.68 -4.41 -6.84
C PRO A 33 8.48 -3.23 -7.40
N LEU A 34 8.67 -2.21 -6.57
CA LEU A 34 9.53 -1.08 -6.89
C LEU A 34 10.97 -1.54 -7.15
N SER A 35 11.59 -0.95 -8.16
CA SER A 35 13.03 -1.11 -8.42
C SER A 35 13.88 -0.67 -7.22
N THR A 36 13.49 0.43 -6.56
CA THR A 36 14.08 0.91 -5.31
C THR A 36 13.05 0.82 -4.19
N ARG A 37 13.28 -0.08 -3.23
CA ARG A 37 12.40 -0.26 -2.08
C ARG A 37 12.62 0.82 -1.03
N LEU A 38 11.51 1.33 -0.48
CA LEU A 38 11.50 2.27 0.62
C LEU A 38 11.93 1.55 1.92
N PRO A 39 12.55 2.27 2.87
CA PRO A 39 12.77 1.76 4.22
C PRO A 39 11.44 1.42 4.91
N VAL A 40 11.49 0.70 6.03
CA VAL A 40 10.26 0.34 6.76
C VAL A 40 9.56 1.58 7.32
N LEU A 41 8.28 1.73 6.95
CA LEU A 41 7.40 2.82 7.36
C LEU A 41 6.17 2.25 8.08
N LYS A 42 5.69 2.97 9.11
CA LYS A 42 4.47 2.58 9.82
C LYS A 42 3.22 2.85 8.96
N PRO A 43 2.42 1.82 8.60
CA PRO A 43 1.21 2.03 7.82
C PRO A 43 0.09 2.64 8.68
N SER A 44 -0.63 3.60 8.11
CA SER A 44 -1.83 4.19 8.71
C SER A 44 -2.88 4.43 7.63
N VAL A 45 -4.16 4.18 7.94
CA VAL A 45 -5.26 4.31 6.98
C VAL A 45 -6.35 5.21 7.52
N GLU A 46 -6.78 6.15 6.68
CA GLU A 46 -7.90 7.05 6.90
C GLU A 46 -9.00 6.76 5.87
N ALA A 47 -9.93 5.87 6.23
CA ALA A 47 -11.01 5.42 5.34
C ALA A 47 -12.06 6.51 5.04
N GLY A 48 -12.19 7.53 5.89
CA GLY A 48 -13.05 8.72 5.76
C GLY A 48 -14.33 8.56 4.92
N PRO A 49 -14.36 8.98 3.65
CA PRO A 49 -15.53 8.87 2.77
C PRO A 49 -15.95 7.44 2.44
N LEU A 50 -15.03 6.48 2.40
CA LEU A 50 -15.33 5.08 2.09
C LEU A 50 -16.09 4.42 3.25
N ALA A 51 -15.76 4.75 4.50
CA ALA A 51 -16.52 4.27 5.65
C ALA A 51 -17.97 4.81 5.69
N LYS A 52 -18.24 5.97 5.07
CA LYS A 52 -19.56 6.62 5.06
C LYS A 52 -20.39 6.35 3.81
N LYS A 53 -19.73 6.18 2.66
CA LYS A 53 -20.37 6.06 1.33
C LYS A 53 -20.02 4.77 0.57
N GLY A 54 -19.12 3.95 1.12
CA GLY A 54 -18.81 2.63 0.60
C GLY A 54 -19.96 1.67 0.82
N ASN A 55 -20.00 0.61 0.00
CA ASN A 55 -21.08 -0.37 0.03
C ASN A 55 -20.72 -1.65 0.80
N GLY A 56 -19.50 -1.79 1.32
CA GLY A 56 -19.19 -2.91 2.23
C GLY A 56 -17.73 -3.08 2.68
N ALA A 57 -16.77 -2.28 2.20
CA ALA A 57 -15.39 -2.36 2.71
C ALA A 57 -15.26 -1.70 4.09
N THR A 58 -14.58 -2.39 5.02
CA THR A 58 -14.26 -1.85 6.34
C THR A 58 -12.89 -1.19 6.39
N SER A 59 -12.60 -0.44 7.46
CA SER A 59 -11.28 0.19 7.64
C SER A 59 -10.17 -0.86 7.79
N GLU A 60 -10.49 -2.01 8.38
CA GLU A 60 -9.56 -3.11 8.59
C GLU A 60 -9.17 -3.77 7.26
N ASP A 61 -10.10 -3.88 6.31
CA ASP A 61 -9.82 -4.40 4.97
C ASP A 61 -8.85 -3.51 4.21
N LEU A 62 -9.05 -2.20 4.31
CA LEU A 62 -8.17 -1.21 3.71
C LEU A 62 -6.79 -1.25 4.35
N GLN A 63 -6.73 -1.39 5.68
CA GLN A 63 -5.46 -1.48 6.40
C GLN A 63 -4.68 -2.72 6.00
N LYS A 64 -5.34 -3.89 5.95
CA LYS A 64 -4.72 -5.14 5.49
C LYS A 64 -4.26 -5.05 4.04
N LEU A 65 -5.12 -4.55 3.16
CA LEU A 65 -4.79 -4.34 1.75
C LEU A 65 -3.57 -3.42 1.60
N PHE A 66 -3.58 -2.28 2.28
CA PHE A 66 -2.48 -1.32 2.20
C PHE A 66 -1.18 -1.89 2.78
N GLN A 67 -1.25 -2.60 3.90
CA GLN A 67 -0.10 -3.27 4.49
C GLN A 67 0.51 -4.31 3.53
N LEU A 68 -0.33 -5.14 2.90
CA LEU A 68 0.13 -6.11 1.91
C LEU A 68 0.80 -5.44 0.70
N GLU A 69 0.25 -4.33 0.21
CA GLU A 69 0.84 -3.56 -0.88
C GLU A 69 2.22 -3.03 -0.49
N LEU A 70 2.35 -2.50 0.73
CA LEU A 70 3.62 -1.99 1.22
C LEU A 70 4.66 -3.09 1.36
N GLU A 71 4.32 -4.19 2.01
CA GLU A 71 5.24 -5.31 2.25
C GLU A 71 5.69 -5.98 0.93
N GLN A 72 4.76 -6.18 0.00
CA GLN A 72 5.07 -6.88 -1.25
C GLN A 72 5.76 -5.98 -2.27
N ASN A 73 5.29 -4.74 -2.42
CA ASN A 73 5.66 -3.89 -3.55
C ASN A 73 6.51 -2.66 -3.18
N LEU A 74 6.32 -2.02 -2.02
CA LEU A 74 6.96 -0.72 -1.74
C LEU A 74 8.14 -0.76 -0.75
N MET A 75 8.10 -1.61 0.28
CA MET A 75 9.05 -1.61 1.39
C MET A 75 10.04 -2.78 1.32
N ASP A 76 11.23 -2.58 1.88
CA ASP A 76 12.16 -3.67 2.15
C ASP A 76 11.95 -4.18 3.57
N VAL A 77 11.42 -5.40 3.71
CA VAL A 77 11.09 -6.03 5.00
C VAL A 77 12.34 -6.44 5.79
N LYS A 78 13.54 -6.29 5.20
CA LYS A 78 14.81 -6.67 5.84
C LYS A 78 15.26 -5.68 6.91
N ASP A 79 14.83 -4.42 6.85
CA ASP A 79 15.24 -3.39 7.80
C ASP A 79 14.30 -3.37 9.03
N THR A 80 14.85 -3.47 10.25
CA THR A 80 14.03 -3.48 11.49
C THR A 80 13.72 -2.07 12.03
N THR A 81 14.41 -1.05 11.51
CA THR A 81 14.28 0.34 11.94
C THR A 81 13.11 1.02 11.21
N THR A 82 12.23 1.68 11.94
CA THR A 82 11.11 2.44 11.36
C THR A 82 11.54 3.88 11.08
N TYR A 83 11.50 4.30 9.82
CA TYR A 83 12.00 5.60 9.35
C TYR A 83 10.91 6.66 9.17
N GLY A 84 9.67 6.37 9.56
CA GLY A 84 8.55 7.29 9.42
C GLY A 84 7.21 6.58 9.36
N SER A 85 6.21 7.26 8.80
CA SER A 85 4.87 6.72 8.59
C SER A 85 4.36 6.98 7.18
N ILE A 86 3.55 6.05 6.67
CA ILE A 86 2.88 6.22 5.38
C ILE A 86 1.38 6.13 5.59
N LYS A 87 0.67 7.16 5.11
CA LYS A 87 -0.77 7.33 5.33
C LYS A 87 -1.53 7.16 4.03
N LEU A 88 -2.49 6.24 4.01
CA LEU A 88 -3.47 6.13 2.94
C LEU A 88 -4.75 6.86 3.34
N ARG A 89 -5.13 7.90 2.59
CA ARG A 89 -6.34 8.68 2.81
C ARG A 89 -7.28 8.56 1.61
N VAL A 90 -8.52 8.16 1.86
CA VAL A 90 -9.56 8.20 0.82
C VAL A 90 -10.18 9.60 0.82
N THR A 91 -10.16 10.29 -0.33
CA THR A 91 -10.66 11.67 -0.45
C THR A 91 -12.06 11.72 -1.05
N LYS A 92 -12.38 10.80 -1.96
CA LYS A 92 -13.72 10.66 -2.56
C LYS A 92 -14.09 9.20 -2.68
N ALA A 93 -15.34 8.86 -2.39
CA ALA A 93 -15.91 7.55 -2.61
C ALA A 93 -17.32 7.70 -3.19
N SER A 94 -17.63 6.88 -4.19
CA SER A 94 -18.93 6.80 -4.85
C SER A 94 -19.21 5.34 -5.16
N ALA A 95 -20.37 4.86 -4.73
CA ALA A 95 -20.82 3.51 -5.05
C ALA A 95 -22.17 3.59 -5.78
N LYS A 96 -22.31 2.82 -6.86
CA LYS A 96 -23.49 2.77 -7.70
C LYS A 96 -23.89 1.31 -7.91
N ARG A 97 -25.19 1.05 -7.86
CA ARG A 97 -25.77 -0.26 -8.18
C ARG A 97 -26.52 -0.17 -9.49
N THR A 98 -26.15 -1.00 -10.45
CA THR A 98 -26.72 -1.01 -11.80
C THR A 98 -27.30 -2.39 -12.11
N GLY A 99 -28.30 -2.45 -13.00
CA GLY A 99 -28.93 -3.72 -13.41
C GLY A 99 -30.23 -4.04 -12.68
N GLN A 100 -30.90 -3.05 -12.06
CA GLN A 100 -32.21 -3.27 -11.46
C GLN A 100 -33.27 -3.77 -12.47
N GLY A 101 -33.18 -3.37 -13.75
CA GLY A 101 -34.06 -3.84 -14.81
C GLY A 101 -33.93 -5.33 -15.14
N LEU A 102 -32.75 -5.94 -14.88
CA LEU A 102 -32.55 -7.38 -15.08
C LEU A 102 -33.42 -8.21 -14.13
N ARG A 103 -33.82 -7.65 -12.99
CA ARG A 103 -34.73 -8.32 -12.04
C ARG A 103 -36.13 -8.49 -12.64
N ILE A 104 -36.65 -7.47 -13.30
CA ILE A 104 -37.97 -7.52 -13.94
C ILE A 104 -37.94 -8.56 -15.06
N PHE A 105 -36.88 -8.54 -15.88
CA PHE A 105 -36.68 -9.55 -16.92
C PHE A 105 -36.64 -10.97 -16.34
N GLN A 106 -35.98 -11.17 -15.21
CA GLN A 106 -35.93 -12.46 -14.53
C GLN A 106 -37.29 -12.91 -13.98
N TYR A 107 -38.11 -12.00 -13.45
CA TYR A 107 -39.47 -12.34 -13.03
C TYR A 107 -40.34 -12.75 -14.22
N VAL A 108 -40.24 -12.02 -15.35
CA VAL A 108 -40.99 -12.34 -16.58
C VAL A 108 -40.54 -13.66 -17.21
N THR A 109 -39.24 -13.98 -17.12
CA THR A 109 -38.66 -15.19 -17.69
C THR A 109 -38.61 -16.37 -16.70
N LEU A 110 -39.37 -16.30 -15.59
CA LEU A 110 -39.43 -17.37 -14.58
C LEU A 110 -38.05 -17.82 -14.06
N LEU A 111 -37.11 -16.87 -13.94
CA LEU A 111 -35.73 -17.11 -13.51
C LEU A 111 -34.94 -18.06 -14.44
N THR A 112 -35.43 -18.35 -15.65
CA THR A 112 -34.71 -19.18 -16.63
C THR A 112 -33.28 -18.68 -16.94
N PRO A 113 -33.03 -17.37 -17.09
CA PRO A 113 -31.68 -16.85 -17.34
C PRO A 113 -30.71 -17.02 -16.17
N LEU A 114 -31.22 -17.15 -14.94
CA LEU A 114 -30.41 -17.36 -13.74
C LEU A 114 -29.75 -18.75 -13.74
N LEU A 115 -30.47 -19.76 -14.23
CA LEU A 115 -29.91 -21.12 -14.44
C LEU A 115 -28.79 -21.13 -15.47
N LEU A 116 -28.85 -20.24 -16.46
CA LEU A 116 -27.82 -20.07 -17.50
C LEU A 116 -26.64 -19.18 -17.04
N GLY A 117 -26.61 -18.75 -15.78
CA GLY A 117 -25.50 -17.99 -15.21
C GLY A 117 -25.50 -16.50 -15.56
N VAL A 118 -26.62 -15.94 -16.02
CA VAL A 118 -26.75 -14.51 -16.28
C VAL A 118 -26.67 -13.73 -14.94
N PRO A 119 -25.85 -12.66 -14.86
CA PRO A 119 -25.71 -11.90 -13.63
C PRO A 119 -27.01 -11.19 -13.23
N LEU A 120 -27.26 -11.17 -11.92
CA LEU A 120 -28.40 -10.52 -11.28
C LEU A 120 -28.28 -9.01 -11.27
N GLU A 121 -27.07 -8.53 -10.96
CA GLU A 121 -26.79 -7.13 -10.73
C GLU A 121 -25.30 -6.84 -10.81
N TYR A 122 -25.00 -5.55 -10.98
CA TYR A 122 -23.64 -5.04 -10.99
C TYR A 122 -23.48 -4.02 -9.86
N HIS A 123 -22.39 -4.15 -9.11
CA HIS A 123 -21.92 -3.16 -8.16
C HIS A 123 -20.73 -2.44 -8.75
N GLN A 124 -20.80 -1.13 -8.81
CA GLN A 124 -19.72 -0.28 -9.29
C GLN A 124 -19.26 0.61 -8.14
N ALA A 125 -17.97 0.57 -7.84
CA ALA A 125 -17.32 1.45 -6.88
C ALA A 125 -16.34 2.35 -7.64
N SER A 126 -16.24 3.60 -7.23
CA SER A 126 -15.27 4.55 -7.76
C SER A 126 -14.77 5.43 -6.63
N LEU A 127 -13.45 5.54 -6.50
CA LEU A 127 -12.83 6.31 -5.44
C LEU A 127 -11.60 7.06 -5.90
N GLN A 128 -11.22 8.04 -5.08
CA GLN A 128 -9.96 8.74 -5.18
C GLN A 128 -9.22 8.56 -3.86
N ALA A 129 -7.99 8.07 -3.95
CA ALA A 129 -7.12 7.84 -2.82
C ALA A 129 -5.87 8.72 -2.92
N GLU A 130 -5.31 9.04 -1.77
CA GLU A 130 -4.08 9.80 -1.62
C GLU A 130 -3.15 9.05 -0.67
N VAL A 131 -1.90 8.89 -1.04
CA VAL A 131 -0.85 8.31 -0.20
C VAL A 131 0.11 9.43 0.20
N GLN A 132 0.32 9.59 1.50
CA GLN A 132 1.23 10.58 2.05
C GLN A 132 2.40 9.87 2.72
N VAL A 133 3.62 10.22 2.33
CA VAL A 133 4.85 9.77 2.99
C VAL A 133 5.21 10.82 4.03
N VAL A 134 5.32 10.39 5.28
CA VAL A 134 5.51 11.26 6.44
C VAL A 134 6.77 10.82 7.17
N ASP A 135 7.59 11.78 7.52
CA ASP A 135 8.82 11.58 8.27
C ASP A 135 8.55 11.24 9.76
N VAL A 136 9.57 10.79 10.51
CA VAL A 136 9.54 10.54 11.95
C VAL A 136 9.04 11.75 12.77
N HIS A 137 9.28 12.97 12.30
CA HIS A 137 8.81 14.19 12.95
C HIS A 137 7.37 14.60 12.59
N GLY A 138 6.70 13.83 11.71
CA GLY A 138 5.33 14.13 11.29
C GLY A 138 5.21 15.09 10.11
N SER A 139 6.33 15.51 9.51
CA SER A 139 6.35 16.34 8.30
C SER A 139 6.02 15.51 7.07
N VAL A 140 5.11 16.01 6.21
CA VAL A 140 4.73 15.33 4.97
C VAL A 140 5.80 15.61 3.90
N LEU A 141 6.54 14.58 3.50
CA LEU A 141 7.59 14.66 2.48
C LEU A 141 6.99 14.68 1.07
N ALA A 142 6.00 13.80 0.82
CA ALA A 142 5.36 13.68 -0.47
C ALA A 142 3.89 13.27 -0.37
N ARG A 143 3.11 13.62 -1.40
CA ARG A 143 1.70 13.26 -1.55
C ARG A 143 1.44 12.79 -2.96
N TYR A 144 0.86 11.61 -3.08
CA TYR A 144 0.53 10.97 -4.36
C TYR A 144 -0.95 10.72 -4.43
N SER A 145 -1.57 10.95 -5.58
CA SER A 145 -3.00 10.74 -5.74
C SER A 145 -3.32 9.81 -6.91
N GLY A 146 -4.34 8.99 -6.73
CA GLY A 146 -4.79 8.01 -7.71
C GLY A 146 -6.30 7.87 -7.69
N LYS A 147 -6.86 7.45 -8.82
CA LYS A 147 -8.29 7.18 -8.97
C LYS A 147 -8.48 5.72 -9.37
N GLY A 148 -9.45 5.06 -8.78
CA GLY A 148 -9.77 3.67 -9.11
C GLY A 148 -11.26 3.47 -9.27
N SER A 149 -11.64 2.56 -10.17
CA SER A 149 -13.03 2.24 -10.46
C SER A 149 -13.21 0.76 -10.79
N ALA A 150 -13.98 0.05 -9.98
CA ALA A 150 -14.22 -1.36 -10.15
C ALA A 150 -15.70 -1.66 -10.39
N LYS A 151 -15.97 -2.69 -11.20
CA LYS A 151 -17.31 -3.19 -11.48
C LYS A 151 -17.35 -4.70 -11.23
N VAL A 152 -18.14 -5.12 -10.25
CA VAL A 152 -18.27 -6.51 -9.82
C VAL A 152 -19.68 -7.00 -10.12
N LYS A 153 -19.79 -8.19 -10.73
CA LYS A 153 -21.07 -8.84 -11.04
C LYS A 153 -21.49 -9.81 -9.94
N VAL A 154 -22.77 -9.80 -9.59
CA VAL A 154 -23.40 -10.79 -8.71
C VAL A 154 -24.06 -11.83 -9.59
N ALA A 155 -23.73 -13.10 -9.39
CA ALA A 155 -24.38 -14.23 -10.05
C ALA A 155 -24.47 -15.39 -9.05
N MET A 156 -25.51 -16.23 -9.16
CA MET A 156 -25.75 -17.31 -8.18
C MET A 156 -24.70 -18.43 -8.23
N TYR A 157 -24.25 -18.81 -9.42
CA TYR A 157 -23.38 -19.99 -9.60
C TYR A 157 -21.89 -19.64 -9.84
N HIS A 158 -21.60 -18.51 -10.48
CA HIS A 158 -20.23 -18.12 -10.90
C HIS A 158 -19.84 -16.69 -10.51
N GLY A 159 -20.62 -16.05 -9.64
CA GLY A 159 -20.40 -14.67 -9.22
C GLY A 159 -20.19 -14.56 -7.72
N TYR A 160 -19.86 -13.34 -7.28
CA TYR A 160 -19.74 -13.05 -5.86
C TYR A 160 -21.12 -12.90 -5.24
N SER A 161 -21.24 -13.27 -3.97
CA SER A 161 -22.49 -13.16 -3.23
C SER A 161 -22.99 -11.71 -3.18
N ARG A 162 -24.29 -11.52 -2.99
CA ARG A 162 -24.90 -10.19 -2.87
C ARG A 162 -24.32 -9.36 -1.72
N THR A 163 -23.84 -10.02 -0.67
CA THR A 163 -23.17 -9.40 0.49
C THR A 163 -21.69 -9.12 0.23
N GLY A 164 -21.02 -9.95 -0.57
CA GLY A 164 -19.59 -9.84 -0.81
C GLY A 164 -19.19 -8.98 -2.02
N ALA A 165 -20.02 -8.94 -3.06
CA ALA A 165 -19.74 -8.18 -4.27
C ALA A 165 -19.55 -6.66 -4.05
N PRO A 166 -20.30 -5.99 -3.16
CA PRO A 166 -20.07 -4.57 -2.92
C PRO A 166 -18.76 -4.31 -2.17
N ARG A 167 -18.42 -5.14 -1.17
CA ARG A 167 -17.14 -5.10 -0.45
C ARG A 167 -15.95 -5.31 -1.39
N LEU A 168 -16.07 -6.28 -2.31
CA LEU A 168 -15.04 -6.54 -3.32
C LEU A 168 -14.88 -5.37 -4.30
N ALA A 169 -15.98 -4.76 -4.75
CA ALA A 169 -15.90 -3.60 -5.64
C ALA A 169 -15.15 -2.43 -4.98
N ASP A 170 -15.44 -2.16 -3.71
CA ASP A 170 -14.74 -1.12 -2.94
C ASP A 170 -13.23 -1.42 -2.87
N VAL A 171 -12.84 -2.63 -2.43
CA VAL A 171 -11.43 -3.04 -2.31
C VAL A 171 -10.69 -3.01 -3.66
N GLU A 172 -11.32 -3.50 -4.73
CA GLU A 172 -10.74 -3.47 -6.07
C GLU A 172 -10.51 -2.03 -6.58
N SER A 173 -11.42 -1.11 -6.25
CA SER A 173 -11.25 0.29 -6.61
C SER A 173 -10.08 0.94 -5.85
N VAL A 174 -9.80 0.53 -4.60
CA VAL A 174 -8.60 0.97 -3.87
C VAL A 174 -7.35 0.43 -4.55
N ARG A 175 -7.34 -0.86 -4.90
CA ARG A 175 -6.21 -1.50 -5.58
C ARG A 175 -5.86 -0.79 -6.88
N GLN A 176 -6.86 -0.44 -7.69
CA GLN A 176 -6.62 0.33 -8.91
C GLN A 176 -6.06 1.72 -8.64
N ALA A 177 -6.53 2.41 -7.60
CA ALA A 177 -5.96 3.70 -7.21
C ALA A 177 -4.49 3.57 -6.77
N LEU A 178 -4.16 2.51 -6.01
CA LEU A 178 -2.78 2.21 -5.61
C LEU A 178 -1.90 1.86 -6.82
N ASN A 179 -2.41 1.12 -7.81
CA ASN A 179 -1.69 0.83 -9.04
C ASN A 179 -1.32 2.10 -9.83
N GLN A 180 -2.12 3.17 -9.74
CA GLN A 180 -1.79 4.48 -10.34
C GLN A 180 -0.80 5.29 -9.51
N ILE A 181 -0.81 5.10 -8.18
CA ILE A 181 0.10 5.79 -7.25
C ILE A 181 1.50 5.18 -7.30
N ARG A 182 1.60 3.86 -7.44
CA ARG A 182 2.86 3.11 -7.45
C ARG A 182 3.93 3.68 -8.38
N PRO A 183 3.67 3.94 -9.69
CA PRO A 183 4.70 4.51 -10.56
C PRO A 183 5.11 5.94 -10.17
N GLN A 184 4.23 6.71 -9.51
CA GLN A 184 4.57 8.05 -9.01
C GLN A 184 5.54 7.94 -7.82
N VAL A 185 5.29 6.99 -6.91
CA VAL A 185 6.20 6.69 -5.80
C VAL A 185 7.54 6.14 -6.33
N GLU A 186 7.50 5.31 -7.36
CA GLU A 186 8.71 4.75 -7.98
C GLU A 186 9.65 5.82 -8.52
N ALA A 187 9.09 6.82 -9.21
CA ALA A 187 9.87 7.94 -9.76
C ALA A 187 10.64 8.70 -8.68
N ASP A 188 10.09 8.79 -7.47
CA ASP A 188 10.67 9.55 -6.35
C ASP A 188 11.38 8.67 -5.31
N ALA A 189 11.39 7.34 -5.49
CA ALA A 189 11.76 6.39 -4.44
C ALA A 189 13.19 6.59 -3.89
N SER A 190 14.15 6.90 -4.78
CA SER A 190 15.54 7.16 -4.39
C SER A 190 15.68 8.45 -3.56
N SER A 191 14.99 9.52 -3.96
CA SER A 191 14.96 10.80 -3.24
C SER A 191 14.29 10.66 -1.88
N LEU A 192 13.14 9.98 -1.83
CA LEU A 192 12.41 9.71 -0.59
C LEU A 192 13.25 8.90 0.40
N ARG A 193 13.95 7.86 -0.07
CA ARG A 193 14.83 7.06 0.77
C ARG A 193 15.94 7.90 1.39
N GLY A 194 16.58 8.79 0.63
CA GLY A 194 17.60 9.71 1.14
C GLY A 194 17.04 10.64 2.23
N GLN A 195 15.88 11.25 1.99
CA GLN A 195 15.24 12.16 2.94
C GLN A 195 14.81 11.48 4.25
N LEU A 196 14.24 10.28 4.15
CA LEU A 196 13.83 9.47 5.32
C LEU A 196 15.02 9.04 6.17
N ILE A 197 16.14 8.64 5.54
CA ILE A 197 17.36 8.26 6.27
C ILE A 197 18.01 9.48 6.91
N MET A 198 18.13 10.61 6.18
CA MET A 198 18.71 11.84 6.72
C MET A 198 17.94 12.38 7.92
N THR A 199 16.62 12.25 7.89
CA THR A 199 15.78 12.82 8.96
C THR A 199 15.66 11.86 10.16
N ALA A 200 15.77 10.55 9.94
CA ALA A 200 15.90 9.58 11.03
C ALA A 200 17.26 9.67 11.75
N TYR A 201 18.33 10.09 11.06
CA TYR A 201 19.66 10.28 11.62
C TYR A 201 20.19 11.70 11.37
N PRO A 202 19.68 12.71 12.10
CA PRO A 202 20.19 14.06 12.01
C PRO A 202 21.57 14.12 12.68
N ASN A 203 22.63 13.78 11.95
CA ASN A 203 24.04 13.92 12.32
C ASN A 203 24.49 13.19 13.61
N GLU A 204 25.01 11.97 13.48
CA GLU A 204 26.19 11.58 14.27
C GLU A 204 27.44 11.96 13.45
N VAL A 205 27.85 13.22 13.52
CA VAL A 205 29.25 13.58 13.24
C VAL A 205 30.02 13.23 14.51
N ILE A 206 30.32 11.95 14.69
CA ILE A 206 31.34 11.53 15.65
C ILE A 206 32.66 11.96 15.02
N ILE A 207 33.19 13.11 15.43
CA ILE A 207 34.62 13.38 15.30
C ILE A 207 35.28 12.33 16.20
N GLN A 208 35.64 11.18 15.64
CA GLN A 208 36.62 10.31 16.27
C GLN A 208 37.92 11.11 16.28
N GLU A 209 38.21 11.78 17.40
CA GLU A 209 39.59 12.07 17.75
C GLU A 209 40.32 10.73 17.69
N LEU A 210 41.16 10.57 16.67
CA LEU A 210 42.03 9.41 16.55
C LEU A 210 42.87 9.30 17.83
N PRO A 211 42.84 8.18 18.56
CA PRO A 211 43.74 7.98 19.68
C PRO A 211 45.12 7.68 19.12
N GLY A 212 45.95 8.72 19.07
CA GLY A 212 47.40 8.61 18.99
C GLY A 212 48.01 9.07 17.67
N MET A 213 48.40 10.34 17.61
CA MET A 213 49.76 10.72 17.21
C MET A 213 49.98 12.24 17.28
N SER A 214 51.19 12.59 17.73
CA SER A 214 51.87 13.87 17.53
C SER A 214 51.42 15.00 18.49
N GLY A 215 52.25 15.56 19.35
CA GLY A 215 53.71 15.62 19.34
C GLY A 215 54.09 17.01 19.86
N ASN A 216 54.96 17.07 20.87
CA ASN A 216 55.73 18.24 21.29
C ASN A 216 55.03 19.60 21.25
N SER A 217 54.48 20.01 22.40
CA SER A 217 54.27 21.44 22.68
C SER A 217 55.57 22.21 22.42
N PRO A 218 55.57 23.27 21.58
CA PRO A 218 56.70 24.17 21.48
C PRO A 218 56.93 24.82 22.84
N LYS A 219 58.10 24.56 23.43
CA LYS A 219 58.61 25.29 24.59
C LYS A 219 58.61 26.78 24.24
N ALA A 220 57.84 27.57 25.00
CA ALA A 220 57.84 29.02 24.88
C ALA A 220 59.27 29.55 25.02
N PRO A 221 59.72 30.49 24.17
CA PRO A 221 61.04 31.08 24.32
C PRO A 221 61.07 31.91 25.62
N GLU A 222 62.00 31.52 26.47
CA GLU A 222 62.41 32.18 27.70
C GLU A 222 62.88 33.61 27.38
N PRO A 223 62.38 34.65 28.08
CA PRO A 223 62.80 36.03 27.82
C PRO A 223 64.25 36.22 28.26
N ALA A 224 65.11 36.58 27.31
CA ALA A 224 66.50 36.95 27.55
C ALA A 224 66.56 38.24 28.38
N ASP A 225 66.92 38.12 29.66
CA ASP A 225 67.22 39.25 30.54
C ASP A 225 68.65 39.74 30.27
N SER A 226 68.73 40.93 29.67
CA SER A 226 69.97 41.61 29.33
C SER A 226 70.43 42.50 30.49
N THR A 227 71.02 41.91 31.51
CA THR A 227 71.89 42.66 32.44
C THR A 227 73.29 42.08 32.43
N ARG A 228 74.07 42.45 31.42
CA ARG A 228 75.53 42.34 31.45
C ARG A 228 76.14 43.73 31.35
N THR A 229 76.38 44.29 32.52
CA THR A 229 77.14 45.52 32.74
C THR A 229 78.57 45.34 32.23
N LYS A 230 78.99 46.29 31.39
CA LYS A 230 80.32 46.42 30.78
C LYS A 230 81.31 46.97 31.82
N PRO A 231 82.50 46.36 32.04
CA PRO A 231 83.61 47.05 32.70
C PRO A 231 84.56 47.67 31.66
N GLY A 232 85.13 48.83 31.97
CA GLY A 232 86.30 49.36 31.25
C GLY A 232 86.45 50.88 31.28
N ASN A 233 86.95 51.42 32.39
CA ASN A 233 88.23 52.16 32.46
C ASN A 233 88.55 52.54 33.91
#